data_AF-A0A1F3C1G1-F1
#
_entry.id   AF-A0A1F3C1G1-F1
#
_cell.length_a   1.000
_cell.length_b   1.000
_cell.length_c   1.000
_cell.angle_alpha   90.00
_cell.angle_beta   90.00
_cell.angle_gamma   90.00
#
_symmetry.space_group_name_H-M   'P 1'
#
loop_
_entity.id
_entity.type
_entity.pdbx_description
1 polymer ?
#
loop_
_entity_poly.entity_id
_entity_poly.type
_entity_poly.pdbx_seq_one_letter_code
_entity_poly.pdbx_strand_id
1 'polypeptide(L)'
;MSNWLEALRDRVVVRSQVGKRKLDAALTRRQLDRKLVDIGERFLHLVREGRLAVPKDVADLVGEAQELEEKLEAEQEDIAALESEPV
;
A
#
# COMPACT_ATOMS: atom_id res chain seq x y z
N MET A 1 -23.56 37.69 -26.49
CA MET A 1 -23.82 36.27 -26.18
C MET A 1 -22.56 35.38 -26.20
N SER A 2 -21.49 35.73 -26.94
CA SER A 2 -20.24 34.95 -27.01
C SER A 2 -19.50 34.79 -25.67
N ASN A 3 -19.38 35.87 -24.88
CA ASN A 3 -18.58 35.86 -23.65
C ASN A 3 -19.09 34.90 -22.56
N TRP A 4 -20.40 34.63 -22.50
CA TRP A 4 -20.95 33.74 -21.48
C TRP A 4 -20.67 32.26 -21.81
N LEU A 5 -20.76 31.88 -23.09
CA LEU A 5 -20.42 30.54 -23.56
C LEU A 5 -18.93 30.24 -23.39
N GLU A 6 -18.06 31.22 -23.65
CA GLU A 6 -16.62 31.10 -23.40
C GLU A 6 -16.29 30.93 -21.92
N ALA A 7 -16.88 31.74 -21.04
CA ALA A 7 -16.69 31.60 -19.59
C ALA A 7 -17.21 30.26 -19.05
N LEU A 8 -18.30 29.74 -19.60
CA LEU A 8 -18.83 28.42 -19.24
C LEU A 8 -17.90 27.30 -19.71
N ARG A 9 -17.41 27.37 -20.95
CA ARG A 9 -16.46 26.42 -21.52
C ARG A 9 -15.19 26.37 -20.68
N ASP A 10 -14.60 27.52 -20.36
CA ASP A 10 -13.36 27.59 -19.61
C ASP A 10 -13.53 27.02 -18.19
N ARG A 11 -14.69 27.26 -17.56
CA ARG A 11 -15.02 26.63 -16.27
C ARG A 11 -15.12 25.11 -16.36
N VAL A 12 -15.74 24.57 -17.41
CA VAL A 12 -15.85 23.11 -17.64
C VAL A 12 -14.47 22.50 -17.89
N VAL A 13 -13.64 23.14 -18.72
CA VAL A 13 -12.27 22.70 -19.00
C VAL A 13 -11.43 22.67 -17.73
N VAL A 14 -11.47 23.74 -16.92
CA VAL A 14 -10.73 23.80 -15.64
C VAL A 14 -11.20 22.70 -14.69
N ARG A 15 -12.52 22.49 -14.52
CA ARG A 15 -13.03 21.41 -13.66
C ARG A 15 -12.64 20.02 -14.17
N SER A 16 -12.65 19.80 -15.47
CA SER A 16 -12.19 18.56 -16.09
C SER A 16 -10.69 18.31 -15.82
N GLN A 17 -9.85 19.34 -15.97
CA GLN A 17 -8.42 19.26 -15.66
C GLN A 17 -8.16 18.98 -14.17
N VAL A 18 -8.93 19.60 -13.27
CA VAL A 18 -8.86 19.32 -11.83
C VAL A 18 -9.27 17.87 -11.54
N GLY A 19 -10.35 17.39 -12.16
CA GLY A 19 -10.78 15.99 -12.04
C GLY A 19 -9.71 15.01 -12.50
N LYS A 20 -9.11 15.26 -13.66
CA LYS A 20 -8.00 14.46 -14.20
C LYS A 20 -6.81 14.45 -13.23
N ARG A 21 -6.36 15.61 -12.75
CA ARG A 21 -5.23 15.70 -11.80
C ARG A 21 -5.48 14.96 -10.50
N LYS A 22 -6.72 14.96 -10.00
CA LYS A 22 -7.10 14.19 -8.80
C LYS A 22 -7.00 12.67 -9.06
N LEU A 23 -7.46 12.21 -10.22
CA LEU A 23 -7.33 10.80 -10.61
C LEU A 23 -5.86 10.41 -10.77
N ASP A 24 -5.06 11.24 -11.44
CA ASP A 24 -3.62 11.02 -11.60
C ASP A 24 -2.94 10.92 -10.22
N ALA A 25 -3.23 11.85 -9.30
CA ALA A 25 -2.68 11.81 -7.94
C ALA A 25 -3.09 10.54 -7.17
N ALA A 26 -4.34 10.09 -7.31
CA ALA A 26 -4.80 8.85 -6.68
C ALA A 26 -4.11 7.61 -7.25
N LEU A 27 -3.87 7.56 -8.57
CA LEU A 27 -3.11 6.49 -9.21
C LEU A 27 -1.65 6.49 -8.75
N THR A 28 -1.00 7.65 -8.74
CA THR A 28 0.37 7.80 -8.22
C THR A 28 0.44 7.38 -6.75
N ARG A 29 -0.56 7.73 -5.93
CA ARG A 29 -0.59 7.31 -4.53
C ARG A 29 -0.64 5.79 -4.39
N ARG A 30 -1.52 5.12 -5.13
CA ARG A 30 -1.59 3.65 -5.13
C ARG A 30 -0.29 2.99 -5.60
N GLN A 31 0.38 3.57 -6.60
CA GLN A 31 1.68 3.09 -7.06
C GLN A 31 2.76 3.25 -5.99
N LEU A 32 2.78 4.40 -5.31
CA LEU A 32 3.69 4.63 -4.19
C LEU A 32 3.45 3.64 -3.05
N ASP A 33 2.19 3.47 -2.63
CA ASP A 33 1.83 2.55 -1.55
C ASP A 33 2.31 1.11 -1.87
N ARG A 34 2.09 0.62 -3.11
CA ARG A 34 2.63 -0.68 -3.56
C ARG A 34 4.15 -0.74 -3.47
N LYS A 35 4.85 0.31 -3.92
CA LYS A 35 6.32 0.31 -3.89
C LYS A 35 6.89 0.35 -2.49
N LEU A 36 6.20 1.02 -1.55
CA LEU A 36 6.59 1.01 -0.14
C LEU A 36 6.43 -0.39 0.46
N VAL A 37 5.36 -1.10 0.12
CA VAL A 37 5.18 -2.52 0.50
C VAL A 37 6.31 -3.38 -0.08
N ASP A 38 6.56 -3.31 -1.39
CA ASP A 38 7.65 -4.07 -2.04
C ASP A 38 9.01 -3.82 -1.37
N ILE A 39 9.29 -2.56 -0.99
CA ILE A 39 10.53 -2.18 -0.30
C ILE A 39 10.58 -2.79 1.11
N GLY A 40 9.48 -2.70 1.86
CA GLY A 40 9.37 -3.26 3.20
C GLY A 40 9.60 -4.77 3.20
N GLU A 41 8.91 -5.50 2.32
CA GLU A 41 9.08 -6.95 2.15
C GLU A 41 10.54 -7.32 1.85
N ARG A 42 11.16 -6.60 0.90
CA ARG A 42 12.55 -6.88 0.51
C ARG A 42 13.55 -6.52 1.60
N PHE A 43 13.30 -5.47 2.36
CA PHE A 43 14.10 -5.10 3.53
C PHE A 43 14.01 -6.20 4.60
N LEU A 44 12.80 -6.62 4.98
CA LEU A 44 12.59 -7.66 5.98
C LEU A 44 13.20 -9.00 5.56
N HIS A 45 13.11 -9.34 4.28
CA HIS A 45 13.78 -10.52 3.74
C HIS A 45 15.31 -10.45 3.89
N LEU A 46 15.93 -9.32 3.54
CA LEU A 46 17.38 -9.13 3.69
C LEU A 46 17.84 -9.13 5.15
N VAL A 47 17.02 -8.62 6.08
CA VAL A 47 17.25 -8.70 7.52
C VAL A 47 17.21 -10.15 8.00
N ARG A 48 16.21 -10.93 7.57
CA ARG A 48 16.10 -12.37 7.88
C ARG A 48 17.30 -13.16 7.36
N GLU A 49 17.81 -12.83 6.18
CA GLU A 49 19.04 -13.42 5.63
C GLU A 49 20.33 -12.97 6.36
N GLY A 50 20.24 -12.06 7.34
CA GLY A 50 21.40 -11.50 8.04
C GLY A 50 22.26 -10.56 7.19
N ARG A 51 21.74 -10.12 6.03
CA ARG A 51 22.45 -9.27 5.06
C ARG A 51 22.29 -7.79 5.36
N LEU A 52 21.32 -7.42 6.18
CA LEU A 52 21.10 -6.08 6.69
C LEU A 52 20.87 -6.12 8.20
N ALA A 53 21.43 -5.13 8.90
CA ALA A 53 21.10 -4.88 10.29
C ALA A 53 19.89 -3.94 10.39
N VAL A 54 19.00 -4.20 11.34
CA VAL A 54 17.86 -3.33 11.63
C VAL A 54 18.36 -2.09 12.39
N PRO A 55 18.12 -0.87 11.89
CA PRO A 55 18.42 0.34 12.65
C PRO A 55 17.64 0.38 13.96
N LYS A 56 18.26 0.85 15.04
CA LYS A 56 17.63 0.86 16.38
C LYS A 56 16.31 1.61 16.40
N ASP A 57 16.22 2.72 15.66
CA ASP A 57 15.04 3.59 15.64
C ASP A 57 13.80 2.92 15.03
N VAL A 58 13.97 1.80 14.33
CA VAL A 58 12.87 1.03 13.71
C VAL A 58 12.82 -0.42 14.21
N ALA A 59 13.63 -0.77 15.21
CA ALA A 59 13.72 -2.14 15.72
C ALA A 59 12.38 -2.63 16.27
N ASP A 60 11.69 -1.78 17.02
CA ASP A 60 10.39 -2.11 17.61
C ASP A 60 9.34 -2.38 16.52
N LEU A 61 9.28 -1.54 15.48
CA LEU A 61 8.35 -1.72 14.35
C LEU A 61 8.62 -3.01 13.58
N VAL A 62 9.89 -3.37 13.41
CA VAL A 62 10.27 -4.63 12.75
C VAL A 62 9.91 -5.82 13.63
N GLY A 63 10.12 -5.72 14.94
CA GLY A 63 9.71 -6.76 15.91
C GLY A 63 8.20 -6.98 15.90
N GLU A 64 7.41 -5.91 15.98
CA GLU A 64 5.94 -5.97 15.89
C GLU A 64 5.48 -6.63 14.58
N ALA A 65 6.11 -6.29 13.46
CA ALA A 65 5.80 -6.90 12.17
C ALA A 65 6.11 -8.41 12.16
N GLN A 66 7.24 -8.82 12.74
CA GLN A 66 7.61 -10.24 12.86
C GLN A 66 6.63 -11.02 13.75
N GLU A 67 6.24 -10.46 14.90
CA GLU A 67 5.24 -11.08 15.77
C GLU A 67 3.89 -11.26 15.08
N LEU A 68 3.49 -10.32 14.23
CA LEU A 68 2.26 -10.42 13.43
C LEU A 68 2.39 -11.45 12.31
N GLU A 69 3.55 -11.55 11.65
CA GLU A 69 3.82 -12.60 10.66
C GLU A 69 3.70 -14.00 11.30
N GLU A 70 4.31 -14.20 12.48
CA GLU A 70 4.26 -15.48 13.21
C GLU A 70 2.83 -15.84 13.64
N LYS A 71 2.07 -14.87 14.15
CA LYS A 71 0.65 -15.09 14.50
C LYS A 71 -0.19 -15.46 13.28
N LEU A 72 0.03 -14.78 12.16
CA LEU A 72 -0.70 -15.06 10.93
C LEU A 72 -0.40 -16.47 10.40
N GLU A 73 0.85 -16.91 10.46
CA GLU A 73 1.26 -18.26 10.08
C GLU A 73 0.54 -19.31 10.95
N ALA A 74 0.53 -19.11 12.28
CA ALA A 74 -0.20 -19.99 13.19
C ALA A 74 -1.72 -20.03 12.91
N GLU A 75 -2.35 -18.89 12.67
CA GLU A 75 -3.78 -18.82 12.32
C GLU A 75 -4.07 -19.55 10.99
N GLN A 76 -3.16 -19.46 10.01
CA GLN A 76 -3.31 -20.16 8.73
C GLN A 76 -3.18 -21.68 8.89
N GLU A 77 -2.28 -22.15 9.74
CA GLU A 77 -2.16 -23.57 10.09
C GLU A 77 -3.43 -24.10 10.77
N ASP A 78 -3.98 -23.33 11.72
CA ASP A 78 -5.23 -23.66 12.41
C ASP A 78 -6.41 -23.75 11.42
N ILE A 79 -6.53 -22.80 10.49
CA ILE A 79 -7.55 -22.83 9.44
C ILE A 79 -7.40 -24.08 8.56
N ALA A 80 -6.17 -24.39 8.13
CA ALA A 80 -5.93 -25.57 7.30
C ALA A 80 -6.27 -26.87 8.02
N ALA A 81 -6.00 -26.94 9.34
CA ALA A 81 -6.39 -28.09 10.16
C ALA A 81 -7.92 -28.26 10.21
N LEU A 82 -8.66 -27.18 10.46
CA LEU A 82 -10.13 -27.19 10.50
C LEU A 82 -10.76 -27.57 9.14
N GLU A 83 -10.19 -27.11 8.03
CA GLU A 83 -10.65 -27.47 6.68
C GLU A 83 -10.40 -28.95 6.34
N SER A 84 -9.44 -29.59 7.01
CA SER A 84 -9.06 -30.99 6.79
C SER A 84 -9.79 -31.99 7.69
N GLU A 85 -10.54 -31.54 8.70
CA GLU A 85 -11.34 -32.41 9.55
C GLU A 85 -12.54 -32.99 8.75
N PRO A 86 -12.65 -34.33 8.63
CA PRO A 86 -13.82 -34.95 8.02
C PRO A 86 -15.03 -34.78 8.95
N VAL A 87 -16.11 -34.19 8.41
CA VAL A 87 -17.43 -34.08 9.05
C VAL A 87 -17.97 -35.44 9.49
#